data_AF-S7N804-F1
#
_entry.id   AF-S7N804-F1
#
_cell.length_a   1.000
_cell.length_b   1.000
_cell.length_c   1.000
_cell.angle_alpha   90.00
_cell.angle_beta   90.00
_cell.angle_gamma   90.00
#
_symmetry.space_group_name_H-M   'P 1'
#
loop_
_entity.id
_entity.type
_entity.pdbx_description
1 polymer ?
#
loop_
_entity_poly.entity_id
_entity_poly.type
_entity_poly.pdbx_seq_one_letter_code
_entity_poly.pdbx_strand_id
1 'polypeptide(L)' 'MEAAGFTAQVIILSHTGQISAGYAPVLDGHTAHIACKFAELREKMDRHSGKKLEDGPKF' A
#
# COMPACT_ATOMS: atom_id res chain seq x y z
N MET A 1 19.37 -12.90 -3.63
CA MET A 1 18.10 -12.84 -4.37
C MET A 1 17.26 -11.79 -3.70
N GLU A 2 17.06 -10.64 -4.34
CA GLU A 2 16.14 -9.61 -3.83
C GLU A 2 14.70 -10.01 -4.19
N ALA A 3 13.75 -9.75 -3.29
CA ALA A 3 12.35 -9.90 -3.61
C ALA A 3 11.94 -8.78 -4.57
N ALA A 4 11.44 -9.13 -5.75
CA ALA A 4 10.98 -8.14 -6.74
C ALA A 4 9.74 -7.34 -6.28
N GLY A 5 9.04 -7.82 -5.26
CA GLY A 5 7.88 -7.19 -4.66
C GLY A 5 7.22 -8.09 -3.62
N PHE A 6 6.29 -7.53 -2.86
CA PHE A 6 5.47 -8.26 -1.90
C PHE A 6 4.07 -7.65 -1.82
N THR A 7 3.11 -8.43 -1.35
CA THR A 7 1.76 -7.95 -1.04
C THR A 7 1.68 -7.63 0.45
N ALA A 8 1.14 -6.47 0.80
CA ALA A 8 0.91 -6.07 2.19
C ALA A 8 -0.39 -5.30 2.34
N GLN A 9 -0.94 -5.35 3.56
CA GLN A 9 -2.02 -4.46 3.98
C GLN A 9 -1.42 -3.18 4.54
N VAL A 10 -1.95 -2.04 4.11
CA VAL A 10 -1.46 -0.72 4.51
C VAL A 10 -2.61 0.06 5.12
N ILE A 11 -2.36 0.71 6.26
CA ILE A 11 -3.29 1.65 6.87
C ILE A 11 -2.79 3.06 6.57
N ILE A 12 -3.61 3.86 5.89
CA ILE A 12 -3.30 5.25 5.59
C ILE A 12 -3.69 6.11 6.80
N LEU A 13 -2.74 6.90 7.31
CA LEU A 13 -2.95 7.81 8.42
C LEU A 13 -2.60 9.24 7.98
N SER A 14 -3.54 10.18 8.14
CA SER A 14 -3.33 11.62 7.96
C SER A 14 -2.62 12.02 6.65
N HIS A 15 -2.83 11.29 5.56
CA HIS A 15 -2.28 11.61 4.24
C HIS A 15 -3.20 12.58 3.50
N THR A 16 -2.66 13.72 3.05
CA THR A 16 -3.42 14.79 2.38
C THR A 16 -3.58 14.58 0.87
N GLY A 17 -3.28 13.39 0.36
CA GLY A 17 -3.35 13.05 -1.06
C GLY A 17 -4.11 11.75 -1.35
N GLN A 18 -4.29 11.47 -2.64
CA GLN A 18 -4.84 10.19 -3.11
C GLN A 18 -3.68 9.22 -3.39
N ILE A 19 -3.85 7.96 -3.04
CA ILE A 19 -2.89 6.89 -3.34
C ILE A 19 -3.44 6.10 -4.51
N SER A 20 -2.65 5.98 -5.58
CA SER A 20 -3.02 5.19 -6.75
C SER A 20 -1.91 4.21 -7.10
N ALA A 21 -2.21 3.27 -8.00
CA ALA A 21 -1.19 2.43 -8.59
C ALA A 21 -0.10 3.33 -9.22
N GLY A 22 1.13 3.10 -8.79
CA GLY A 22 2.31 3.86 -9.18
C GLY A 22 2.74 4.93 -8.19
N TYR A 23 2.00 5.18 -7.12
CA TYR A 23 2.46 6.02 -6.00
C TYR A 23 3.75 5.43 -5.40
N ALA A 24 4.75 6.27 -5.19
CA ALA A 24 6.10 5.86 -4.82
C ALA A 24 6.51 6.44 -3.45
N PRO A 25 6.09 5.81 -2.33
CA PRO A 25 6.53 6.23 -1.01
C PRO A 25 7.92 5.65 -0.67
N VAL A 26 8.41 6.00 0.51
CA VAL A 26 9.54 5.30 1.10
C VAL A 26 9.05 4.31 2.15
N LEU A 27 9.61 3.11 2.12
CA LEU A 27 9.36 2.06 3.08
C LEU A 27 10.52 1.95 4.06
N ASP A 28 10.19 2.12 5.34
CA ASP A 28 11.09 1.87 6.46
C ASP A 28 10.89 0.44 6.98
N GLY A 29 11.96 -0.35 6.93
CA GLY A 29 11.98 -1.73 7.43
C GLY A 29 13.12 -1.93 8.42
N HIS A 30 12.83 -1.83 9.73
CA HIS A 30 13.77 -1.90 10.85
C HIS A 30 15.03 -1.02 10.73
N THR A 31 15.98 -1.38 9.89
CA THR A 31 17.23 -0.65 9.63
C THR A 31 17.36 -0.18 8.18
N ALA A 32 16.43 -0.56 7.30
CA ALA A 32 16.41 -0.24 5.88
C ALA A 32 15.43 0.89 5.59
N HIS A 33 15.82 1.79 4.68
CA HIS A 33 15.00 2.88 4.15
C HIS A 33 15.08 2.81 2.63
N ILE A 34 14.00 2.38 1.99
CA ILE A 34 14.01 2.03 0.55
C ILE A 34 12.81 2.66 -0.13
N ALA A 35 13.04 3.42 -1.20
CA ALA A 35 11.98 3.91 -2.05
C ALA A 35 11.27 2.73 -2.71
N CYS A 36 9.96 2.64 -2.54
CA CYS A 36 9.14 1.61 -3.14
C CYS A 36 8.06 2.23 -4.02
N LYS A 37 7.42 1.40 -4.84
CA LYS A 37 6.32 1.82 -5.71
C LYS A 37 5.18 0.84 -5.54
N PHE A 38 3.97 1.36 -5.29
CA PHE A 38 2.77 0.54 -5.32
C PHE A 38 2.54 0.06 -6.75
N ALA A 39 2.75 -1.22 -7.03
CA ALA A 39 2.52 -1.77 -8.36
C ALA A 39 1.01 -1.84 -8.67
N GLU A 40 0.23 -2.32 -7.71
CA GLU A 40 -1.23 -2.47 -7.81
C GLU A 40 -1.88 -2.22 -6.44
N LEU A 41 -3.11 -1.68 -6.46
CA LEU A 41 -3.99 -1.65 -5.29
C LEU A 41 -5.02 -2.78 -5.46
N ARG A 42 -4.90 -3.83 -4.66
CA ARG A 42 -5.73 -5.04 -4.83
C ARG A 42 -7.13 -4.89 -4.28
N GLU A 43 -7.25 -4.40 -3.05
CA GLU A 43 -8.50 -4.41 -2.31
C GLU A 43 -8.55 -3.21 -1.37
N LYS A 44 -9.72 -2.58 -1.27
CA LYS A 44 -10.02 -1.62 -0.20
C LYS A 44 -10.73 -2.38 0.92
N MET A 45 -10.20 -2.31 2.13
CA MET A 45 -10.76 -3.03 3.28
C MET A 45 -11.23 -2.06 4.35
N ASP A 46 -12.28 -2.43 5.07
CA ASP A 46 -12.71 -1.74 6.27
C ASP A 46 -11.71 -1.97 7.41
N ARG A 47 -11.27 -0.88 8.06
CA ARG A 47 -10.25 -0.93 9.11
C ARG A 47 -10.72 -1.70 10.36
N HIS A 48 -12.01 -1.70 10.67
CA HIS A 48 -12.53 -2.27 11.91
C HIS A 48 -12.84 -3.76 11.77
N SER A 49 -13.50 -4.14 10.66
CA SER A 49 -13.99 -5.50 10.42
C SER A 49 -13.06 -6.33 9.54
N GLY A 50 -12.10 -5.71 8.86
CA GLY A 50 -11.24 -6.38 7.88
C GLY A 50 -12.00 -6.90 6.66
N LYS A 51 -13.26 -6.47 6.47
CA LYS A 51 -14.06 -6.88 5.31
C LYS A 51 -13.69 -6.06 4.09
N LYS A 52 -13.67 -6.73 2.95
CA LYS A 52 -13.48 -6.10 1.65
C LYS A 52 -14.65 -5.17 1.34
N LEU A 53 -14.32 -3.93 1.00
CA LEU A 53 -15.26 -2.90 0.54
C LEU A 53 -15.27 -2.81 -0.99
N GLU A 54 -14.09 -2.89 -1.62
CA GLU A 54 -13.94 -2.77 -3.08
C GLU A 54 -12.82 -3.69 -3.60
N ASP A 55 -12.99 -4.24 -4.80
CA ASP A 55 -11.99 -5.00 -5.55
C ASP A 55 -11.35 -4.10 -6.61
N GLY A 56 -10.01 -4.04 -6.64
CA GLY A 56 -9.24 -3.24 -7.60
C GLY A 56 -9.54 -1.74 -7.57
N PRO A 57 -9.43 -1.05 -6.40
CA PRO A 57 -9.72 0.37 -6.33
C PRO A 57 -8.76 1.19 -7.20
N LYS A 58 -9.29 2.24 -7.85
CA LYS A 58 -8.46 3.19 -8.62
C LYS A 58 -7.68 4.14 -7.71
N PHE A 59 -8.22 4.42 -6.51
CA PHE A 59 -7.68 5.33 -5.49
C PHE A 59 -8.08 4.91 -4.07
#